data_AF-A0A256W8B6-F1
#
_entry.id   AF-A0A256W8B6-F1
#
_cell.length_a   1.000
_cell.length_b   1.000
_cell.length_c   1.000
_cell.angle_alpha   90.00
_cell.angle_beta   90.00
_cell.angle_gamma   90.00
#
_symmetry.space_group_name_H-M   'P 1'
#
loop_
_entity.id
_entity.type
_entity.pdbx_description
1 polymer ?
#
loop_
_entity_poly.entity_id
_entity_poly.type
_entity_poly.pdbx_seq_one_letter_code
_entity_poly.pdbx_strand_id
1 'polypeptide(L)'
;LANYMSQLSHIRELFDWKNDTVKTYFTQVVKEIIGLEDIYIYDETISDPDMAGQMFEKLNQIIEDKKTAEGRRNRFLDHLIGRFAEDFTGYSLLMYSVYKQTSALKIINDKRDHLSIDRLDFDEGGDCKKHSWRFIYVNADGTTLFKSICCENRDNICTLLDATILIGACEDNYKFDEDGQKWQLLNNCEDGEVIGIFETNDEEVIIEVRDYFKYLSQNEGFHVIEHILLRKRVFEDIFMPVQLNPANVDCGDACVEVRDPYSFRATVLLPAWPKRFQSIRFRKMTERTLRLEAPAHVYLKICWINHCDMLAFERVYNDWQLVFAKVGVAFKGYPKIKLSDFTPGSDEYQLLADHSEKLEKLISKLHDVDNVQPQAGLHDCLGPDSENPQITLNQMSLGTN
;
A
#
# COMPACT_ATOMS: atom_id res chain seq x y z
N LEU A 1 -36.81 -21.44 18.14
CA LEU A 1 -35.65 -21.81 18.98
C LEU A 1 -34.61 -22.62 18.21
N ALA A 2 -35.02 -23.71 17.55
CA ALA A 2 -34.11 -24.60 16.82
C ALA A 2 -33.26 -23.88 15.73
N ASN A 3 -33.86 -22.96 14.96
CA ASN A 3 -33.13 -22.16 13.98
C ASN A 3 -32.09 -21.24 14.62
N TYR A 4 -32.36 -20.65 15.79
CA TYR A 4 -31.37 -19.82 16.49
C TYR A 4 -30.17 -20.63 16.95
N MET A 5 -30.39 -21.85 17.47
CA MET A 5 -29.29 -22.74 17.86
C MET A 5 -28.48 -23.19 16.66
N SER A 6 -29.15 -23.51 15.54
CA SER A 6 -28.49 -23.85 14.28
C SER A 6 -27.68 -22.67 13.72
N GLN A 7 -28.22 -21.45 13.78
CA GLN A 7 -27.49 -20.25 13.37
C GLN A 7 -26.25 -20.01 14.24
N LEU A 8 -26.36 -20.22 15.55
CA LEU A 8 -25.27 -20.01 16.50
C LEU A 8 -24.15 -21.04 16.30
N SER A 9 -24.48 -22.30 16.02
CA SER A 9 -23.46 -23.33 15.76
C SER A 9 -22.66 -23.06 14.47
N HIS A 10 -23.24 -22.36 13.50
CA HIS A 10 -22.60 -22.03 12.23
C HIS A 10 -22.05 -20.59 12.19
N ILE A 11 -21.96 -19.90 13.34
CA ILE A 11 -21.44 -18.52 13.39
C ILE A 11 -20.01 -18.42 12.84
N ARG A 12 -19.19 -19.46 13.04
CA ARG A 12 -17.84 -19.53 12.49
C ARG A 12 -17.87 -19.48 10.96
N GLU A 13 -18.82 -20.15 10.32
CA GLU A 13 -18.93 -20.22 8.85
C GLU A 13 -19.43 -18.89 8.26
N LEU A 14 -20.27 -18.15 8.99
CA LEU A 14 -20.72 -16.81 8.58
C LEU A 14 -19.56 -15.82 8.49
N PHE A 15 -18.58 -15.93 9.40
CA PHE A 15 -17.39 -15.08 9.45
C PHE A 15 -16.14 -15.74 8.84
N ASP A 16 -16.28 -16.91 8.20
CA ASP A 16 -15.19 -17.55 7.47
C ASP A 16 -15.21 -17.08 6.01
N TRP A 17 -14.17 -16.36 5.62
CA TRP A 17 -14.00 -15.86 4.25
C TRP A 17 -13.47 -16.92 3.27
N LYS A 18 -12.98 -18.07 3.77
CA LYS A 18 -12.43 -19.15 2.93
C LYS A 18 -13.47 -20.14 2.43
N ASN A 19 -14.71 -20.02 2.90
CA ASN A 19 -15.77 -20.95 2.58
C ASN A 19 -16.51 -20.51 1.31
N ASP A 20 -16.62 -21.41 0.33
CA ASP A 20 -17.32 -21.19 -0.96
C ASP A 20 -18.85 -21.23 -0.82
N THR A 21 -19.38 -21.51 0.37
CA THR A 21 -20.82 -21.55 0.60
C THR A 21 -21.43 -20.13 0.70
N VAL A 22 -22.49 -19.91 -0.09
CA VAL A 22 -23.23 -18.62 -0.14
C VAL A 22 -24.33 -18.54 0.92
N LYS A 23 -24.66 -19.67 1.57
CA LYS A 23 -25.75 -19.78 2.55
C LYS A 23 -25.46 -18.97 3.81
N THR A 24 -26.42 -18.16 4.27
CA THR A 24 -26.26 -17.34 5.48
C THR A 24 -27.30 -17.61 6.57
N TYR A 25 -28.37 -18.34 6.26
CA TYR A 25 -29.33 -18.81 7.26
C TYR A 25 -29.28 -20.32 7.44
N PHE A 26 -29.09 -20.76 8.67
CA PHE A 26 -29.01 -22.16 9.06
C PHE A 26 -30.23 -22.55 9.87
N THR A 27 -30.84 -23.67 9.49
CA THR A 27 -32.01 -24.22 10.15
C THR A 27 -31.87 -25.70 10.36
N GLN A 28 -32.71 -26.25 11.24
CA GLN A 28 -32.74 -27.66 11.55
C GLN A 28 -34.19 -28.11 11.71
N VAL A 29 -34.50 -29.30 11.19
CA VAL A 29 -35.82 -29.92 11.37
C VAL A 29 -35.96 -30.38 12.81
N VAL A 30 -37.06 -30.03 13.45
CA VAL A 30 -37.33 -30.46 14.83
C VAL A 30 -38.04 -31.81 14.78
N LYS A 31 -37.43 -32.83 15.38
CA LYS A 31 -37.89 -34.23 15.26
C LYS A 31 -38.60 -34.76 16.50
N GLU A 32 -38.38 -34.17 17.68
CA GLU A 32 -38.71 -34.79 18.97
C GLU A 32 -39.62 -33.93 19.86
N ILE A 33 -40.50 -33.12 19.26
CA ILE A 33 -41.53 -32.38 20.03
C ILE A 33 -42.83 -33.19 20.06
N ILE A 34 -43.49 -33.23 21.22
CA ILE A 34 -44.80 -33.87 21.40
C ILE A 34 -45.88 -33.02 20.69
N GLY A 35 -46.72 -33.63 19.85
CA GLY A 35 -47.74 -32.93 19.05
C GLY A 35 -47.21 -32.29 17.76
N LEU A 36 -46.04 -32.75 17.30
CA LEU A 36 -45.46 -32.33 16.02
C LEU A 36 -46.37 -32.68 14.84
N GLU A 37 -47.18 -33.73 14.99
CA GLU A 37 -48.01 -34.26 13.92
C GLU A 37 -49.14 -33.31 13.48
N ASP A 38 -49.55 -32.40 14.37
CA ASP A 38 -50.61 -31.42 14.11
C ASP A 38 -50.07 -30.12 13.46
N ILE A 39 -48.75 -29.88 13.52
CA ILE A 39 -48.10 -28.65 13.07
C ILE A 39 -47.54 -28.81 11.65
N TYR A 40 -46.98 -29.98 11.35
CA TYR A 40 -46.53 -30.31 10.01
C TYR A 40 -47.69 -30.93 9.25
N ILE A 41 -48.30 -30.17 8.35
CA ILE A 41 -49.35 -30.68 7.45
C ILE A 41 -48.76 -31.84 6.64
N TYR A 42 -49.10 -33.06 7.02
CA TYR A 42 -48.77 -34.26 6.26
C TYR A 42 -49.58 -34.24 4.97
N ASP A 43 -48.90 -34.07 3.84
CA ASP A 43 -49.45 -34.45 2.55
C ASP A 43 -49.34 -35.98 2.48
N GLU A 44 -50.47 -36.70 2.53
CA GLU A 44 -50.56 -38.17 2.56
C GLU A 44 -49.96 -38.88 1.33
N THR A 45 -49.42 -38.12 0.36
CA THR A 45 -48.89 -38.67 -0.89
C THR A 45 -47.42 -39.11 -0.84
N ILE A 46 -46.69 -38.95 0.28
CA ILE A 46 -45.25 -39.27 0.34
C ILE A 46 -44.94 -40.27 1.46
N SER A 47 -45.08 -41.56 1.13
CA SER A 47 -44.65 -42.69 1.95
C SER A 47 -43.18 -43.07 1.66
N ASP A 48 -42.25 -42.15 1.92
CA ASP A 48 -40.81 -42.33 1.63
C ASP A 48 -39.93 -42.12 2.88
N PRO A 49 -38.98 -43.02 3.22
CA PRO A 49 -38.11 -42.90 4.40
C PRO A 49 -37.20 -41.66 4.44
N ASP A 50 -37.13 -40.88 3.34
CA ASP A 50 -36.28 -39.70 3.20
C ASP A 50 -37.02 -38.36 3.38
N MET A 51 -38.24 -38.40 3.95
CA MET A 51 -39.11 -37.24 4.22
C MET A 51 -38.42 -36.09 4.98
N ALA A 52 -37.53 -36.41 5.91
CA ALA A 52 -36.79 -35.38 6.66
C ALA A 52 -35.80 -34.59 5.78
N GLY A 53 -35.23 -35.23 4.75
CA GLY A 53 -34.32 -34.61 3.79
C GLY A 53 -35.07 -33.67 2.83
N GLN A 54 -36.18 -34.14 2.26
CA GLN A 54 -37.02 -33.33 1.36
C GLN A 54 -37.64 -32.13 2.07
N MET A 55 -38.02 -32.29 3.33
CA MET A 55 -38.53 -31.21 4.16
C MET A 55 -37.45 -30.19 4.52
N PHE A 56 -36.23 -30.65 4.81
CA PHE A 56 -35.08 -29.80 5.04
C PHE A 56 -34.75 -28.95 3.80
N GLU A 57 -34.86 -29.52 2.60
CA GLU A 57 -34.68 -28.77 1.34
C GLU A 57 -35.76 -27.70 1.14
N LYS A 58 -37.04 -28.04 1.34
CA LYS A 58 -38.15 -27.07 1.24
C LYS A 58 -38.00 -25.93 2.24
N LEU A 59 -37.63 -26.24 3.49
CA LEU A 59 -37.38 -25.23 4.52
C LEU A 59 -36.22 -24.31 4.11
N ASN A 60 -35.10 -24.87 3.62
CA ASN A 60 -33.98 -24.07 3.16
C ASN A 60 -34.35 -23.12 2.01
N GLN A 61 -35.22 -23.56 1.09
CA GLN A 61 -35.71 -22.71 0.00
C GLN A 61 -36.64 -21.59 0.47
N ILE A 62 -37.40 -21.81 1.56
CA ILE A 62 -38.30 -20.79 2.15
C ILE A 62 -37.53 -19.75 2.95
N ILE A 63 -36.50 -20.19 3.69
CA ILE A 63 -35.80 -19.35 4.66
C ILE A 63 -34.86 -18.35 3.99
N GLU A 64 -34.23 -18.74 2.88
CA GLU A 64 -33.28 -17.90 2.19
C GLU A 64 -33.37 -18.10 0.68
N ASP A 65 -33.78 -17.06 -0.04
CA ASP A 65 -33.65 -17.02 -1.49
C ASP A 65 -32.22 -16.62 -1.89
N LYS A 66 -31.82 -17.00 -3.11
CA LYS A 66 -30.46 -16.80 -3.61
C LYS A 66 -29.99 -15.34 -3.55
N LYS A 67 -30.88 -14.38 -3.88
CA LYS A 67 -30.54 -12.96 -3.89
C LYS A 67 -30.31 -12.44 -2.47
N THR A 68 -31.12 -12.87 -1.52
CA THR A 68 -30.92 -12.54 -0.10
C THR A 68 -29.64 -13.18 0.45
N ALA A 69 -29.31 -14.40 0.05
CA ALA A 69 -28.07 -15.07 0.44
C ALA A 69 -26.83 -14.30 0.00
N GLU A 70 -26.76 -13.95 -1.29
CA GLU A 70 -25.66 -13.19 -1.87
C GLU A 70 -25.52 -11.82 -1.21
N GLY A 71 -26.62 -11.07 -1.04
CA GLY A 71 -26.59 -9.75 -0.41
C GLY A 71 -26.21 -9.79 1.08
N ARG A 72 -26.64 -10.81 1.82
CA ARG A 72 -26.24 -11.00 3.22
C ARG A 72 -24.79 -11.39 3.35
N ARG A 73 -24.31 -12.30 2.51
CA ARG A 73 -22.91 -12.72 2.47
C ARG A 73 -22.01 -11.53 2.14
N ASN A 74 -22.39 -10.71 1.18
CA ASN A 74 -21.67 -9.47 0.86
C ASN A 74 -21.53 -8.58 2.10
N ARG A 75 -22.62 -8.34 2.84
CA ARG A 75 -22.55 -7.53 4.08
C ARG A 75 -21.66 -8.13 5.18
N PHE A 76 -21.59 -9.45 5.31
CA PHE A 76 -20.66 -10.10 6.25
C PHE A 76 -19.21 -9.90 5.82
N LEU A 77 -18.93 -10.02 4.52
CA LEU A 77 -17.61 -9.74 3.96
C LEU A 77 -17.26 -8.25 4.10
N ASP A 78 -18.17 -7.34 3.75
CA ASP A 78 -18.03 -5.89 3.93
C ASP A 78 -17.76 -5.55 5.40
N HIS A 79 -18.40 -6.22 6.35
CA HIS A 79 -18.16 -6.05 7.78
C HIS A 79 -16.78 -6.56 8.22
N LEU A 80 -16.36 -7.72 7.71
CA LEU A 80 -15.01 -8.25 7.96
C LEU A 80 -13.93 -7.33 7.37
N ILE A 81 -14.18 -6.79 6.20
CA ILE A 81 -13.29 -5.85 5.49
C ILE A 81 -13.25 -4.50 6.21
N GLY A 82 -14.40 -3.97 6.62
CA GLY A 82 -14.52 -2.71 7.35
C GLY A 82 -13.79 -2.70 8.70
N ARG A 83 -13.57 -3.87 9.31
CA ARG A 83 -12.73 -4.01 10.52
C ARG A 83 -11.25 -3.72 10.26
N PHE A 84 -10.80 -3.82 9.02
CA PHE A 84 -9.43 -3.51 8.59
C PHE A 84 -9.30 -2.11 7.93
N ALA A 85 -10.37 -1.30 7.93
CA ALA A 85 -10.39 0.07 7.41
C ALA A 85 -9.97 0.23 5.92
N GLU A 86 -10.21 -0.79 5.09
CA GLU A 86 -9.88 -0.75 3.66
C GLU A 86 -11.13 -0.54 2.77
N ASP A 87 -11.00 0.31 1.74
CA ASP A 87 -11.95 0.42 0.61
C ASP A 87 -11.61 -0.67 -0.42
N PHE A 88 -12.50 -1.65 -0.56
CA PHE A 88 -12.26 -2.88 -1.31
C PHE A 88 -12.53 -2.76 -2.82
N THR A 89 -12.84 -1.59 -3.37
CA THR A 89 -12.91 -1.44 -4.83
C THR A 89 -11.56 -1.74 -5.49
N GLY A 90 -10.45 -1.35 -4.87
CA GLY A 90 -9.10 -1.68 -5.33
C GLY A 90 -8.74 -3.17 -5.17
N TYR A 91 -9.07 -3.77 -4.03
CA TYR A 91 -8.77 -5.18 -3.76
C TYR A 91 -9.74 -6.14 -4.47
N SER A 92 -11.01 -5.77 -4.72
CA SER A 92 -11.93 -6.57 -5.53
C SER A 92 -11.48 -6.66 -6.99
N LEU A 93 -10.93 -5.59 -7.56
CA LEU A 93 -10.22 -5.64 -8.84
C LEU A 93 -8.98 -6.53 -8.76
N LEU A 94 -8.25 -6.47 -7.64
CA LEU A 94 -7.09 -7.31 -7.37
C LEU A 94 -7.48 -8.80 -7.27
N MET A 95 -8.61 -9.14 -6.64
CA MET A 95 -9.11 -10.52 -6.50
C MET A 95 -9.78 -11.06 -7.75
N TYR A 96 -10.48 -10.21 -8.51
CA TYR A 96 -10.99 -10.56 -9.84
C TYR A 96 -9.83 -10.91 -10.79
N SER A 97 -8.68 -10.25 -10.64
CA SER A 97 -7.43 -10.60 -11.35
C SER A 97 -6.76 -11.88 -10.84
N VAL A 98 -6.87 -12.19 -9.54
CA VAL A 98 -6.26 -13.39 -8.92
C VAL A 98 -6.96 -14.66 -9.38
N TYR A 99 -8.26 -14.58 -9.71
CA TYR A 99 -9.04 -15.69 -10.25
C TYR A 99 -9.59 -15.43 -11.65
N LYS A 100 -8.73 -14.97 -12.58
CA LYS A 100 -8.43 -15.66 -13.86
C LYS A 100 -7.58 -14.79 -14.79
N GLN A 101 -6.33 -15.25 -14.95
CA GLN A 101 -5.47 -15.14 -16.14
C GLN A 101 -4.73 -13.85 -16.51
N THR A 102 -4.72 -12.79 -15.70
CA THR A 102 -3.62 -11.79 -15.75
C THR A 102 -3.50 -11.10 -14.38
N SER A 103 -2.31 -11.11 -13.78
CA SER A 103 -2.09 -10.64 -12.41
C SER A 103 -2.32 -9.12 -12.25
N ALA A 104 -3.12 -8.68 -11.28
CA ALA A 104 -3.26 -7.26 -10.94
C ALA A 104 -1.93 -6.62 -10.52
N LEU A 105 -1.00 -7.40 -9.98
CA LEU A 105 0.38 -6.97 -9.77
C LEU A 105 1.07 -6.59 -11.07
N LYS A 106 0.76 -7.25 -12.19
CA LYS A 106 1.28 -6.89 -13.51
C LYS A 106 0.63 -5.60 -14.00
N ILE A 107 -0.68 -5.40 -13.86
CA ILE A 107 -1.35 -4.14 -14.25
C ILE A 107 -0.91 -2.95 -13.37
N ILE A 108 -0.69 -3.17 -12.07
CA ILE A 108 -0.19 -2.16 -11.13
C ILE A 108 1.28 -1.85 -11.39
N ASN A 109 2.11 -2.85 -11.71
CA ASN A 109 3.49 -2.63 -12.15
C ASN A 109 3.54 -1.94 -13.52
N ASP A 110 2.76 -2.40 -14.50
CA ASP A 110 2.64 -1.81 -15.84
C ASP A 110 2.22 -0.32 -15.76
N LYS A 111 1.35 0.08 -14.81
CA LYS A 111 0.99 1.49 -14.57
C LYS A 111 2.01 2.29 -13.75
N ARG A 112 2.83 1.62 -12.93
CA ARG A 112 3.91 2.23 -12.13
C ARG A 112 5.22 2.38 -12.91
N ASP A 113 5.40 1.58 -13.96
CA ASP A 113 6.63 1.53 -14.77
C ASP A 113 6.71 2.63 -15.83
N HIS A 114 5.62 3.37 -16.07
CA HIS A 114 5.61 4.49 -17.00
C HIS A 114 6.50 5.66 -16.56
N LEU A 115 6.74 5.85 -15.27
CA LEU A 115 7.61 6.92 -14.78
C LEU A 115 8.94 6.33 -14.29
N SER A 116 10.01 6.56 -15.05
CA SER A 116 11.36 6.11 -14.70
C SER A 116 12.29 7.29 -14.48
N ILE A 117 13.14 7.16 -13.45
CA ILE A 117 14.26 8.08 -13.21
C ILE A 117 15.50 7.39 -13.73
N ASP A 118 16.10 8.00 -14.74
CA ASP A 118 17.22 7.42 -15.47
C ASP A 118 18.49 8.22 -15.19
N ARG A 119 19.55 7.49 -14.85
CA ARG A 119 20.90 8.03 -14.80
C ARG A 119 21.47 8.01 -16.22
N LEU A 120 21.93 9.16 -16.71
CA LEU A 120 22.49 9.29 -18.04
C LEU A 120 24.00 9.01 -18.01
N ASP A 121 24.39 7.82 -18.46
CA ASP A 121 25.79 7.35 -18.44
C ASP A 121 26.53 7.50 -19.80
N PHE A 122 25.82 7.88 -20.87
CA PHE A 122 26.37 8.08 -22.22
C PHE A 122 26.28 9.55 -22.66
N ASP A 123 27.35 10.05 -23.30
CA ASP A 123 27.31 11.31 -24.08
C ASP A 123 26.67 11.01 -25.45
N GLU A 124 25.36 10.90 -25.50
CA GLU A 124 24.68 11.21 -26.75
C GLU A 124 24.65 12.73 -26.83
N GLY A 125 25.29 13.33 -27.84
CA GLY A 125 25.43 14.77 -28.00
C GLY A 125 24.07 15.49 -28.17
N GLY A 126 23.34 15.63 -27.07
CA GLY A 126 22.03 16.25 -26.98
C GLY A 126 21.71 16.63 -25.52
N ASP A 127 21.21 17.86 -25.35
CA ASP A 127 20.59 18.57 -24.21
C ASP A 127 21.10 18.40 -22.76
N CYS A 128 21.86 17.35 -22.41
CA CYS A 128 22.25 17.03 -21.04
C CYS A 128 23.72 16.62 -20.93
N LYS A 129 24.35 16.99 -19.81
CA LYS A 129 25.75 16.61 -19.52
C LYS A 129 25.83 15.14 -19.06
N LYS A 130 26.98 14.50 -19.28
CA LYS A 130 27.29 13.17 -18.74
C LYS A 130 27.13 13.07 -17.21
N HIS A 131 26.63 11.93 -16.73
CA HIS A 131 26.30 11.64 -15.33
C HIS A 131 25.20 12.53 -14.74
N SER A 132 24.40 13.16 -15.59
CA SER A 132 23.18 13.85 -15.14
C SER A 132 22.05 12.84 -14.95
N TRP A 133 21.04 13.28 -14.22
CA TRP A 133 19.80 12.59 -13.98
C TRP A 133 18.67 13.28 -14.73
N ARG A 134 17.75 12.49 -15.27
CA ARG A 134 16.46 12.96 -15.75
C ARG A 134 15.39 11.96 -15.36
N PHE A 135 14.14 12.38 -15.36
CA PHE A 135 13.04 11.43 -15.38
C PHE A 135 12.29 11.53 -16.70
N ILE A 136 11.75 10.39 -17.11
CA ILE A 136 11.01 10.24 -18.34
C ILE A 136 9.66 9.60 -18.04
N TYR A 137 8.66 9.99 -18.83
CA TYR A 137 7.42 9.25 -18.93
C TYR A 137 7.46 8.43 -20.22
N VAL A 138 7.29 7.12 -20.08
CA VAL A 138 7.19 6.17 -21.18
C VAL A 138 5.79 5.60 -21.25
N ASN A 139 5.28 5.38 -22.46
CA ASN A 139 4.02 4.65 -22.66
C ASN A 139 4.22 3.14 -22.45
N ALA A 140 3.14 2.37 -22.47
CA ALA A 140 3.13 0.91 -22.40
C ALA A 140 3.98 0.24 -23.50
N ASP A 141 4.12 0.91 -24.66
CA ASP A 141 4.95 0.45 -25.78
C ASP A 141 6.45 0.79 -25.61
N GLY A 142 6.83 1.46 -24.52
CA GLY A 142 8.21 1.87 -24.22
C GLY A 142 8.68 3.14 -24.93
N THR A 143 7.78 3.84 -25.63
CA THR A 143 8.09 5.12 -26.28
C THR A 143 8.15 6.24 -25.24
N THR A 144 9.18 7.08 -25.30
CA THR A 144 9.29 8.24 -24.41
C THR A 144 8.37 9.36 -24.90
N LEU A 145 7.49 9.84 -24.02
CA LEU A 145 6.53 10.89 -24.33
C LEU A 145 6.89 12.22 -23.67
N PHE A 146 7.42 12.16 -22.45
CA PHE A 146 7.84 13.33 -21.67
C PHE A 146 9.25 13.15 -21.13
N LYS A 147 9.99 14.26 -21.12
CA LYS A 147 11.40 14.34 -20.75
C LYS A 147 11.62 15.55 -19.85
N SER A 148 12.06 15.34 -18.61
CA SER A 148 12.43 16.45 -17.72
C SER A 148 13.71 17.14 -18.17
N ILE A 149 13.97 18.34 -17.63
CA ILE A 149 15.31 18.92 -17.60
C ILE A 149 16.30 18.01 -16.84
N CYS A 150 17.58 18.26 -17.03
CA CYS A 150 18.65 17.46 -16.46
C CYS A 150 19.22 18.07 -15.18
N CYS A 151 19.43 17.22 -14.18
CA CYS A 151 19.99 17.59 -12.89
C CYS A 151 21.30 16.84 -12.63
N GLU A 152 22.28 17.47 -11.99
CA GLU A 152 23.57 16.82 -11.70
C GLU A 152 23.48 15.84 -10.51
N ASN A 153 22.52 16.04 -9.60
CA ASN A 153 22.34 15.20 -8.40
C ASN A 153 21.00 14.44 -8.42
N ARG A 154 20.99 13.24 -7.83
CA ARG A 154 19.80 12.41 -7.64
C ARG A 154 18.75 13.10 -6.75
N ASP A 155 19.20 13.80 -5.72
CA ASP A 155 18.26 14.48 -4.80
C ASP A 155 17.55 15.65 -5.49
N ASN A 156 18.27 16.34 -6.37
CA ASN A 156 17.73 17.46 -7.16
C ASN A 156 16.66 16.95 -8.14
N ILE A 157 16.91 15.83 -8.83
CA ILE A 157 15.89 15.28 -9.75
C ILE A 157 14.66 14.78 -9.00
N CYS A 158 14.83 14.25 -7.78
CA CYS A 158 13.71 13.84 -6.93
C CYS A 158 12.86 15.04 -6.45
N THR A 159 13.52 16.13 -6.08
CA THR A 159 12.85 17.38 -5.72
C THR A 159 12.12 17.98 -6.93
N LEU A 160 12.75 17.95 -8.11
CA LEU A 160 12.11 18.37 -9.36
C LEU A 160 10.89 17.51 -9.67
N LEU A 161 10.97 16.20 -9.45
CA LEU A 161 9.85 15.29 -9.68
C LEU A 161 8.65 15.61 -8.78
N ASP A 162 8.87 15.82 -7.49
CA ASP A 162 7.82 16.22 -6.54
C ASP A 162 7.16 17.55 -6.98
N ALA A 163 7.96 18.53 -7.41
CA ALA A 163 7.45 19.79 -7.95
C ALA A 163 6.67 19.59 -9.27
N THR A 164 7.18 18.73 -10.15
CA THR A 164 6.54 18.42 -11.45
C THR A 164 5.17 17.78 -11.25
N ILE A 165 5.03 16.86 -10.29
CA ILE A 165 3.74 16.22 -9.99
C ILE A 165 2.69 17.26 -9.57
N LEU A 166 3.10 18.30 -8.84
CA LEU A 166 2.21 19.38 -8.42
C LEU A 166 1.86 20.34 -9.56
N ILE A 167 2.86 20.72 -10.36
CA ILE A 167 2.73 21.70 -11.45
C ILE A 167 2.02 21.08 -12.65
N GLY A 168 2.34 19.84 -13.01
CA GLY A 168 1.74 19.08 -14.10
C GLY A 168 0.28 18.73 -13.89
N ALA A 169 -0.25 18.83 -12.67
CA ALA A 169 -1.68 18.70 -12.42
C ALA A 169 -2.50 19.92 -12.93
N CYS A 170 -1.85 21.04 -13.26
CA CYS A 170 -2.50 22.26 -13.71
C CYS A 170 -2.37 22.45 -15.24
N GLU A 171 -3.51 22.70 -15.91
CA GLU A 171 -3.58 22.87 -17.37
C GLU A 171 -2.83 24.11 -17.86
N ASP A 172 -2.83 25.20 -17.07
CA ASP A 172 -2.21 26.47 -17.44
C ASP A 172 -0.68 26.39 -17.61
N ASN A 173 -0.06 25.35 -17.04
CA ASN A 173 1.37 25.15 -17.06
C ASN A 173 1.88 24.51 -18.36
N TYR A 174 0.99 24.11 -19.27
CA TYR A 174 1.35 23.53 -20.56
C TYR A 174 1.30 24.60 -21.64
N LYS A 175 2.41 24.81 -22.36
CA LYS A 175 2.46 25.73 -23.50
C LYS A 175 3.13 25.08 -24.69
N PHE A 176 2.64 25.44 -25.88
CA PHE A 176 3.26 25.07 -27.14
C PHE A 176 4.33 26.10 -27.51
N ASP A 177 5.54 25.61 -27.77
CA ASP A 177 6.64 26.42 -28.29
C ASP A 177 6.59 26.41 -29.82
N GLU A 178 6.24 27.55 -30.43
CA GLU A 178 6.12 27.71 -31.88
C GLU A 178 7.47 27.61 -32.60
N ASP A 179 8.57 28.01 -31.94
CA ASP A 179 9.91 27.98 -32.53
C ASP A 179 10.50 26.57 -32.49
N GLY A 180 10.33 25.86 -31.37
CA GLY A 180 10.78 24.49 -31.16
C GLY A 180 9.85 23.41 -31.74
N GLN A 181 8.61 23.78 -32.11
CA GLN A 181 7.53 22.88 -32.54
C GLN A 181 7.31 21.73 -31.55
N LYS A 182 7.31 22.03 -30.24
CA LYS A 182 7.14 21.05 -29.16
C LYS A 182 6.33 21.64 -28.02
N TRP A 183 5.62 20.78 -27.30
CA TRP A 183 4.99 21.16 -26.04
C TRP A 183 6.00 21.17 -24.88
N GLN A 184 5.81 22.12 -23.96
CA GLN A 184 6.63 22.30 -22.78
C GLN A 184 5.75 22.41 -21.53
N LEU A 185 6.24 21.86 -20.43
CA LEU A 185 5.69 22.07 -19.09
C LEU A 185 6.50 23.17 -18.41
N LEU A 186 5.82 24.23 -17.98
CA LEU A 186 6.40 25.44 -17.40
C LEU A 186 5.96 25.63 -15.95
N ASN A 187 6.84 26.16 -15.11
CA ASN A 187 6.46 26.66 -13.79
C ASN A 187 5.90 28.09 -13.91
N ASN A 188 4.60 28.27 -14.16
CA ASN A 188 4.03 29.63 -14.20
C ASN A 188 4.03 30.34 -12.82
N CYS A 189 4.34 29.65 -11.72
CA CYS A 189 4.38 30.24 -10.38
C CYS A 189 5.73 30.90 -10.04
N GLU A 190 6.84 30.45 -10.65
CA GLU A 190 8.20 30.94 -10.42
C GLU A 190 8.87 31.24 -11.77
N ASP A 191 8.39 32.30 -12.43
CA ASP A 191 9.08 32.93 -13.57
C ASP A 191 8.98 32.22 -14.94
N GLY A 192 8.16 31.18 -15.08
CA GLY A 192 7.92 30.51 -16.36
C GLY A 192 9.07 29.61 -16.79
N GLU A 193 9.84 29.07 -15.86
CA GLU A 193 10.93 28.14 -16.13
C GLU A 193 10.44 26.82 -16.74
N VAL A 194 11.15 26.31 -17.75
CA VAL A 194 10.84 25.02 -18.39
C VAL A 194 11.26 23.87 -17.49
N ILE A 195 10.29 23.03 -17.11
CA ILE A 195 10.50 21.84 -16.28
C ILE A 195 10.74 20.60 -17.14
N GLY A 196 10.08 20.53 -18.29
CA GLY A 196 10.22 19.40 -19.20
C GLY A 196 9.56 19.62 -20.55
N ILE A 197 9.90 18.74 -21.48
CA ILE A 197 9.59 18.86 -22.90
C ILE A 197 8.91 17.57 -23.36
N PHE A 198 7.91 17.69 -24.23
CA PHE A 198 7.23 16.58 -24.87
C PHE A 198 7.89 16.24 -26.20
N GLU A 199 7.98 14.94 -26.51
CA GLU A 199 8.56 14.49 -27.80
C GLU A 199 7.53 14.45 -28.94
N THR A 200 6.26 14.74 -28.65
CA THR A 200 5.14 14.72 -29.58
C THR A 200 4.35 16.02 -29.56
N ASN A 201 3.68 16.29 -30.68
CA ASN A 201 2.70 17.37 -30.84
C ASN A 201 1.26 16.89 -30.77
N ASP A 202 1.06 15.59 -30.50
CA ASP A 202 -0.25 15.01 -30.32
C ASP A 202 -0.87 15.45 -29.00
N GLU A 203 -1.98 16.20 -29.07
CA GLU A 203 -2.72 16.67 -27.91
C GLU A 203 -3.27 15.52 -27.05
N GLU A 204 -3.58 14.36 -27.64
CA GLU A 204 -4.09 13.22 -26.87
C GLU A 204 -3.04 12.69 -25.89
N VAL A 205 -1.76 12.66 -26.30
CA VAL A 205 -0.65 12.23 -25.45
C VAL A 205 -0.41 13.21 -24.30
N ILE A 206 -0.60 14.51 -24.55
CA ILE A 206 -0.41 15.53 -23.51
C ILE A 206 -1.51 15.41 -22.46
N ILE A 207 -2.75 15.17 -22.90
CA ILE A 207 -3.88 14.90 -22.01
C ILE A 207 -3.60 13.65 -21.18
N GLU A 208 -3.07 12.57 -21.77
CA GLU A 208 -2.69 11.35 -21.06
C GLU A 208 -1.67 11.61 -19.95
N VAL A 209 -0.55 12.28 -20.27
CA VAL A 209 0.51 12.60 -19.30
C VAL A 209 0.01 13.55 -18.20
N ARG A 210 -0.83 14.52 -18.56
CA ARG A 210 -1.47 15.43 -17.59
C ARG A 210 -2.39 14.67 -16.65
N ASP A 211 -3.24 13.79 -17.17
CA ASP A 211 -4.14 12.98 -16.36
C ASP A 211 -3.35 12.04 -15.44
N TYR A 212 -2.19 11.55 -15.90
CA TYR A 212 -1.27 10.80 -15.08
C TYR A 212 -0.66 11.62 -13.93
N PHE A 213 -0.14 12.84 -14.19
CA PHE A 213 0.37 13.71 -13.12
C PHE A 213 -0.73 14.12 -12.15
N LYS A 214 -1.93 14.40 -12.65
CA LYS A 214 -3.11 14.68 -11.82
C LYS A 214 -3.44 13.51 -10.91
N TYR A 215 -3.46 12.29 -11.44
CA TYR A 215 -3.63 11.07 -10.66
C TYR A 215 -2.55 10.93 -9.59
N LEU A 216 -1.27 11.09 -9.93
CA LEU A 216 -0.16 11.02 -8.97
C LEU A 216 -0.26 12.08 -7.87
N SER A 217 -0.66 13.31 -8.21
CA SER A 217 -0.81 14.41 -7.25
C SER A 217 -1.90 14.15 -6.20
N GLN A 218 -2.88 13.32 -6.54
CA GLN A 218 -4.03 12.96 -5.72
C GLN A 218 -3.88 11.59 -5.04
N ASN A 219 -2.81 10.85 -5.34
CA ASN A 219 -2.56 9.56 -4.72
C ASN A 219 -2.12 9.72 -3.27
N GLU A 220 -3.01 9.31 -2.37
CA GLU A 220 -2.84 9.41 -0.92
C GLU A 220 -2.63 8.04 -0.25
N GLY A 221 -2.33 7.00 -1.05
CA GLY A 221 -2.03 5.66 -0.57
C GLY A 221 -0.81 5.67 0.36
N PHE A 222 -0.87 4.89 1.43
CA PHE A 222 0.18 4.79 2.44
C PHE A 222 0.40 3.33 2.84
N HIS A 223 1.57 3.04 3.39
CA HIS A 223 1.96 1.67 3.78
C HIS A 223 2.13 1.56 5.28
N VAL A 224 1.72 0.42 5.85
CA VAL A 224 1.94 0.08 7.25
C VAL A 224 2.64 -1.27 7.31
N ILE A 225 3.79 -1.31 7.98
CA ILE A 225 4.54 -2.55 8.18
C ILE A 225 4.76 -2.76 9.67
N GLU A 226 4.16 -3.83 10.19
CA GLU A 226 4.56 -4.36 11.50
C GLU A 226 5.93 -5.00 11.40
N HIS A 227 6.85 -4.58 12.28
CA HIS A 227 8.22 -5.02 12.21
C HIS A 227 8.36 -6.52 12.49
N ILE A 228 7.41 -7.13 13.22
CA ILE A 228 7.40 -8.57 13.49
C ILE A 228 7.42 -9.42 12.19
N LEU A 229 6.89 -8.88 11.08
CA LEU A 229 6.90 -9.55 9.78
C LEU A 229 8.29 -9.61 9.15
N LEU A 230 9.18 -8.67 9.53
CA LEU A 230 10.56 -8.56 9.05
C LEU A 230 11.53 -9.45 9.85
N ARG A 231 11.02 -10.25 10.79
CA ARG A 231 11.84 -11.17 11.58
C ARG A 231 12.39 -12.26 10.67
N LYS A 232 13.64 -12.63 10.92
CA LYS A 232 14.32 -13.76 10.27
C LYS A 232 13.46 -15.02 10.31
N ARG A 233 13.24 -15.62 9.14
CA ARG A 233 12.64 -16.93 8.92
C ARG A 233 13.70 -17.96 8.56
N VAL A 234 14.71 -17.49 7.83
CA VAL A 234 15.89 -18.22 7.43
C VAL A 234 17.08 -17.77 8.28
N PHE A 235 17.98 -18.69 8.59
CA PHE A 235 19.16 -18.38 9.41
C PHE A 235 20.05 -17.30 8.77
N GLU A 236 20.11 -17.26 7.45
CA GLU A 236 20.91 -16.34 6.64
C GLU A 236 20.28 -14.94 6.48
N ASP A 237 18.98 -14.77 6.78
CA ASP A 237 18.30 -13.46 6.71
C ASP A 237 19.07 -12.41 7.53
N ILE A 238 19.05 -11.13 7.15
CA ILE A 238 19.67 -10.10 8.00
C ILE A 238 18.78 -9.74 9.20
N PHE A 239 19.39 -9.23 10.27
CA PHE A 239 18.63 -8.60 11.36
C PHE A 239 18.35 -7.15 11.01
N MET A 240 17.21 -6.64 11.50
CA MET A 240 16.94 -5.21 11.52
C MET A 240 18.01 -4.50 12.34
N PRO A 241 18.50 -3.34 11.89
CA PRO A 241 19.51 -2.59 12.60
C PRO A 241 19.00 -2.15 13.97
N VAL A 242 19.86 -2.30 14.97
CA VAL A 242 19.63 -1.95 16.37
C VAL A 242 20.34 -0.62 16.63
N GLN A 243 19.67 0.33 17.28
CA GLN A 243 20.31 1.57 17.70
C GLN A 243 20.86 1.38 19.11
N LEU A 244 22.18 1.25 19.20
CA LEU A 244 22.90 1.12 20.47
C LEU A 244 23.72 2.38 20.72
N ASN A 245 23.84 2.75 21.98
CA ASN A 245 24.70 3.85 22.38
C ASN A 245 26.17 3.48 22.09
N PRO A 246 26.94 4.37 21.43
CA PRO A 246 28.36 4.14 21.28
C PRO A 246 29.00 4.12 22.68
N ALA A 247 29.83 3.10 22.95
CA ALA A 247 30.37 2.81 24.28
C ALA A 247 31.12 3.96 24.99
N ASN A 248 31.45 5.02 24.25
CA ASN A 248 32.24 6.16 24.71
C ASN A 248 31.43 7.46 24.86
N VAL A 249 30.11 7.44 24.68
CA VAL A 249 29.24 8.60 24.87
C VAL A 249 28.27 8.29 26.00
N ASP A 250 28.55 8.84 27.18
CA ASP A 250 27.61 8.83 28.29
C ASP A 250 26.59 9.97 28.07
N CYS A 251 25.50 9.62 27.41
CA CYS A 251 24.38 10.51 27.15
C CYS A 251 23.24 10.36 28.16
N GLY A 252 23.44 9.60 29.25
CA GLY A 252 22.38 9.32 30.23
C GLY A 252 21.08 8.84 29.56
N ASP A 253 19.95 9.40 29.99
CA ASP A 253 18.61 9.11 29.42
C ASP A 253 18.34 9.80 28.07
N ALA A 254 19.26 10.63 27.56
CA ALA A 254 19.04 11.40 26.35
C ALA A 254 19.22 10.59 25.06
N CYS A 255 19.93 9.45 25.12
CA CYS A 255 20.04 8.57 23.97
C CYS A 255 18.94 7.50 23.95
N VAL A 256 18.25 7.41 22.80
CA VAL A 256 17.22 6.40 22.57
C VAL A 256 17.88 5.09 22.15
N GLU A 257 17.95 4.12 23.08
CA GLU A 257 18.36 2.75 22.73
C GLU A 257 17.17 1.96 22.15
N VAL A 258 17.35 1.42 20.96
CA VAL A 258 16.39 0.50 20.32
C VAL A 258 16.99 -0.90 20.34
N ARG A 259 16.84 -1.62 21.45
CA ARG A 259 17.37 -2.98 21.62
C ARG A 259 16.58 -4.05 20.87
N ASP A 260 15.25 -3.91 20.84
CA ASP A 260 14.35 -4.79 20.10
C ASP A 260 13.63 -3.97 19.01
N PRO A 261 14.09 -4.06 17.75
CA PRO A 261 13.47 -3.34 16.64
C PRO A 261 12.20 -4.02 16.12
N TYR A 262 11.82 -5.19 16.63
CA TYR A 262 10.71 -6.01 16.10
C TYR A 262 9.45 -5.93 16.95
N SER A 263 9.58 -6.15 18.25
CA SER A 263 8.42 -6.33 19.12
C SER A 263 7.62 -5.03 19.26
N PHE A 264 6.31 -5.14 19.05
CA PHE A 264 5.35 -4.06 19.24
C PHE A 264 5.71 -2.75 18.52
N ARG A 265 6.27 -2.86 17.31
CA ARG A 265 6.65 -1.72 16.48
C ARG A 265 6.05 -1.88 15.09
N ALA A 266 5.55 -0.78 14.55
CA ALA A 266 5.20 -0.68 13.15
C ALA A 266 5.69 0.64 12.57
N THR A 267 6.04 0.63 11.28
CA THR A 267 6.36 1.83 10.52
C THR A 267 5.20 2.15 9.58
N VAL A 268 4.78 3.42 9.59
CA VAL A 268 3.77 3.97 8.68
C VAL A 268 4.48 4.92 7.72
N LEU A 269 4.36 4.67 6.42
CA LEU A 269 4.96 5.46 5.35
C LEU A 269 3.86 6.20 4.59
N LEU A 270 3.81 7.52 4.73
CA LEU A 270 2.83 8.41 4.11
C LEU A 270 3.49 9.22 2.98
N PRO A 271 2.78 9.50 1.88
CA PRO A 271 3.32 10.35 0.83
C PRO A 271 3.38 11.81 1.30
N ALA A 272 4.41 12.55 0.92
CA ALA A 272 4.61 13.94 1.33
C ALA A 272 4.10 14.98 0.30
N TRP A 273 3.94 14.58 -0.96
CA TRP A 273 3.66 15.47 -2.09
C TRP A 273 2.21 15.98 -2.19
N PRO A 274 1.14 15.23 -1.84
CA PRO A 274 -0.23 15.72 -2.04
C PRO A 274 -0.47 17.05 -1.35
N LYS A 275 -1.20 17.97 -2.00
CA LYS A 275 -1.35 19.36 -1.54
C LYS A 275 -1.82 19.46 -0.08
N ARG A 276 -2.76 18.62 0.33
CA ARG A 276 -3.26 18.59 1.73
C ARG A 276 -2.20 18.07 2.71
N PHE A 277 -1.30 17.20 2.27
CA PHE A 277 -0.21 16.65 3.07
C PHE A 277 0.94 17.64 3.23
N GLN A 278 1.00 18.73 2.47
CA GLN A 278 1.94 19.83 2.72
C GLN A 278 1.55 20.68 3.94
N SER A 279 0.28 20.61 4.39
CA SER A 279 -0.16 21.33 5.59
C SER A 279 0.31 20.64 6.87
N ILE A 280 1.14 21.32 7.67
CA ILE A 280 1.60 20.80 8.97
C ILE A 280 0.45 20.52 9.94
N ARG A 281 -0.63 21.31 9.87
CA ARG A 281 -1.83 21.09 10.70
C ARG A 281 -2.51 19.79 10.33
N PHE A 282 -2.61 19.51 9.03
CA PHE A 282 -3.15 18.26 8.53
C PHE A 282 -2.27 17.08 8.95
N ARG A 283 -0.94 17.17 8.80
CA ARG A 283 -0.03 16.11 9.25
C ARG A 283 -0.19 15.80 10.74
N LYS A 284 -0.20 16.83 11.59
CA LYS A 284 -0.42 16.67 13.05
C LYS A 284 -1.75 15.98 13.36
N MET A 285 -2.81 16.32 12.63
CA MET A 285 -4.11 15.68 12.76
C MET A 285 -4.03 14.19 12.35
N THR A 286 -3.48 13.89 11.18
CA THR A 286 -3.34 12.51 10.67
C THR A 286 -2.50 11.64 11.59
N GLU A 287 -1.35 12.13 12.03
CA GLU A 287 -0.50 11.39 12.96
C GLU A 287 -1.18 11.16 14.31
N ARG A 288 -1.95 12.13 14.81
CA ARG A 288 -2.74 11.95 16.03
C ARG A 288 -3.80 10.87 15.83
N THR A 289 -4.52 10.89 14.72
CA THR A 289 -5.51 9.86 14.39
C THR A 289 -4.85 8.47 14.34
N LEU A 290 -3.75 8.32 13.61
CA LEU A 290 -3.02 7.04 13.53
C LEU A 290 -2.60 6.53 14.92
N ARG A 291 -2.11 7.41 15.80
CA ARG A 291 -1.73 7.05 17.17
C ARG A 291 -2.95 6.71 18.05
N LEU A 292 -4.12 7.29 17.80
CA LEU A 292 -5.34 6.99 18.54
C LEU A 292 -5.96 5.65 18.12
N GLU A 293 -5.87 5.31 16.84
CA GLU A 293 -6.36 4.03 16.30
C GLU A 293 -5.39 2.86 16.53
N ALA A 294 -4.10 3.17 16.75
CA ALA A 294 -3.11 2.15 17.06
C ALA A 294 -3.40 1.44 18.39
N PRO A 295 -3.20 0.11 18.49
CA PRO A 295 -3.24 -0.57 19.77
C PRO A 295 -2.23 0.05 20.75
N ALA A 296 -2.62 0.25 22.02
CA ALA A 296 -1.83 0.97 23.02
C ALA A 296 -0.40 0.40 23.25
N HIS A 297 -0.19 -0.88 22.95
CA HIS A 297 1.11 -1.53 23.10
C HIS A 297 2.00 -1.37 21.87
N VAL A 298 1.45 -1.01 20.70
CA VAL A 298 2.20 -0.88 19.44
C VAL A 298 2.70 0.55 19.28
N TYR A 299 4.01 0.70 19.16
CA TYR A 299 4.65 1.95 18.80
C TYR A 299 4.63 2.16 17.27
N LEU A 300 4.10 3.30 16.83
CA LEU A 300 4.10 3.70 15.42
C LEU A 300 5.24 4.69 15.12
N LYS A 301 6.18 4.28 14.25
CA LYS A 301 7.11 5.20 13.57
C LYS A 301 6.42 5.74 12.32
N ILE A 302 6.03 7.02 12.33
CA ILE A 302 5.34 7.64 11.19
C ILE A 302 6.34 8.49 10.40
N CYS A 303 6.50 8.20 9.11
CA CYS A 303 7.36 8.95 8.19
C CYS A 303 6.55 9.47 7.00
N TRP A 304 6.74 10.73 6.66
CA TRP A 304 6.27 11.36 5.44
C TRP A 304 7.42 11.33 4.41
N ILE A 305 7.21 10.72 3.26
CA ILE A 305 8.30 10.44 2.30
C ILE A 305 8.03 11.05 0.93
N ASN A 306 9.08 11.44 0.21
CA ASN A 306 8.98 11.97 -1.15
C ASN A 306 8.56 10.89 -2.15
N HIS A 307 8.24 11.30 -3.38
CA HIS A 307 7.78 10.38 -4.41
C HIS A 307 8.85 9.34 -4.81
N CYS A 308 10.11 9.77 -4.93
CA CYS A 308 11.23 8.87 -5.25
C CYS A 308 11.39 7.73 -4.23
N ASP A 309 11.32 8.06 -2.95
CA ASP A 309 11.47 7.11 -1.85
C ASP A 309 10.27 6.17 -1.77
N MET A 310 9.06 6.69 -2.00
CA MET A 310 7.86 5.85 -2.09
C MET A 310 7.98 4.87 -3.25
N LEU A 311 8.34 5.32 -4.45
CA LEU A 311 8.48 4.45 -5.62
C LEU A 311 9.54 3.37 -5.39
N ALA A 312 10.70 3.76 -4.86
CA ALA A 312 11.78 2.82 -4.53
C ALA A 312 11.37 1.82 -3.46
N PHE A 313 10.64 2.28 -2.43
CA PHE A 313 10.10 1.42 -1.38
C PHE A 313 9.06 0.43 -1.91
N GLU A 314 8.10 0.88 -2.71
CA GLU A 314 7.03 0.05 -3.25
C GLU A 314 7.57 -1.07 -4.14
N ARG A 315 8.62 -0.80 -4.93
CA ARG A 315 9.32 -1.82 -5.71
C ARG A 315 9.90 -2.92 -4.81
N VAL A 316 10.69 -2.56 -3.80
CA VAL A 316 11.30 -3.57 -2.91
C VAL A 316 10.27 -4.27 -2.03
N TYR A 317 9.21 -3.57 -1.63
CA TYR A 317 8.11 -4.13 -0.83
C TYR A 317 7.32 -5.17 -1.62
N ASN A 318 6.93 -4.87 -2.86
CA ASN A 318 6.17 -5.79 -3.71
C ASN A 318 6.99 -7.06 -4.03
N ASP A 319 8.27 -6.88 -4.37
CA ASP A 319 9.21 -7.98 -4.60
C ASP A 319 9.29 -8.90 -3.38
N TRP A 320 9.48 -8.31 -2.19
CA TRP A 320 9.53 -9.06 -0.94
C TRP A 320 8.21 -9.75 -0.63
N GLN A 321 7.08 -9.06 -0.75
CA GLN A 321 5.74 -9.59 -0.42
C GLN A 321 5.41 -10.85 -1.24
N LEU A 322 5.75 -10.84 -2.53
CA LEU A 322 5.54 -11.98 -3.43
C LEU A 322 6.31 -13.22 -2.97
N VAL A 323 7.57 -13.04 -2.60
CA VAL A 323 8.42 -14.14 -2.14
C VAL A 323 8.03 -14.58 -0.73
N PHE A 324 7.75 -13.64 0.16
CA PHE A 324 7.29 -13.89 1.54
C PHE A 324 6.03 -14.75 1.58
N ALA A 325 5.05 -14.48 0.71
CA ALA A 325 3.84 -15.28 0.60
C ALA A 325 4.14 -16.74 0.20
N LYS A 326 5.02 -16.95 -0.79
CA LYS A 326 5.45 -18.28 -1.25
C LYS A 326 6.16 -19.05 -0.13
N VAL A 327 7.11 -18.41 0.56
CA VAL A 327 7.85 -19.00 1.69
C VAL A 327 6.90 -19.38 2.83
N GLY A 328 5.94 -18.51 3.15
CA GLY A 328 4.94 -18.77 4.20
C GLY A 328 4.05 -19.98 3.93
N VAL A 329 3.78 -20.28 2.66
CA VAL A 329 3.04 -21.47 2.24
C VAL A 329 3.93 -22.71 2.22
N ALA A 330 5.10 -22.64 1.58
CA ALA A 330 6.00 -23.77 1.37
C ALA A 330 6.61 -24.31 2.68
N PHE A 331 6.94 -23.41 3.63
CA PHE A 331 7.64 -23.76 4.87
C PHE A 331 6.80 -23.56 6.12
N LYS A 332 5.48 -23.73 6.00
CA LYS A 332 4.56 -23.58 7.13
C LYS A 332 4.90 -24.56 8.25
N GLY A 333 5.20 -24.04 9.44
CA GLY A 333 5.50 -24.85 10.63
C GLY A 333 6.95 -25.27 10.80
N TYR A 334 7.87 -24.80 9.95
CA TYR A 334 9.31 -25.02 10.12
C TYR A 334 9.91 -23.96 11.06
N PRO A 335 10.38 -24.33 12.27
CA PRO A 335 10.74 -23.34 13.28
C PRO A 335 12.14 -22.72 13.07
N LYS A 336 13.00 -23.32 12.24
CA LYS A 336 14.36 -22.84 11.92
C LYS A 336 14.79 -23.39 10.56
N ILE A 337 14.80 -22.56 9.54
CA ILE A 337 15.23 -22.94 8.19
C ILE A 337 16.68 -22.49 8.01
N LYS A 338 17.56 -23.37 7.54
CA LYS A 338 18.91 -22.99 7.10
C LYS A 338 19.06 -23.29 5.61
N LEU A 339 19.69 -22.39 4.86
CA LEU A 339 19.98 -22.67 3.44
C LEU A 339 20.80 -23.95 3.27
N SER A 340 21.70 -24.25 4.21
CA SER A 340 22.54 -25.46 4.20
C SER A 340 21.76 -26.78 4.22
N ASP A 341 20.49 -26.75 4.62
CA ASP A 341 19.65 -27.94 4.70
C ASP A 341 19.11 -28.35 3.32
N PHE A 342 19.27 -27.50 2.30
CA PHE A 342 18.78 -27.69 0.94
C PHE A 342 19.94 -27.82 -0.05
N THR A 343 19.72 -28.60 -1.12
CA THR A 343 20.72 -28.73 -2.19
C THR A 343 20.87 -27.41 -2.94
N PRO A 344 22.10 -26.88 -3.11
CA PRO A 344 22.33 -25.66 -3.87
C PRO A 344 21.74 -25.76 -5.28
N GLY A 345 20.92 -24.77 -5.66
CA GLY A 345 20.27 -24.70 -6.96
C GLY A 345 18.89 -25.37 -7.06
N SER A 346 18.43 -26.07 -6.01
CA SER A 346 17.02 -26.52 -5.92
C SER A 346 16.04 -25.34 -5.90
N ASP A 347 14.79 -25.58 -6.28
CA ASP A 347 13.74 -24.55 -6.28
C ASP A 347 13.52 -23.99 -4.86
N GLU A 348 13.58 -24.84 -3.83
CA GLU A 348 13.51 -24.46 -2.43
C GLU A 348 14.68 -23.58 -1.99
N TYR A 349 15.90 -23.97 -2.37
CA TYR A 349 17.10 -23.18 -2.08
C TYR A 349 17.02 -21.79 -2.73
N GLN A 350 16.64 -21.73 -4.01
CA GLN A 350 16.50 -20.47 -4.73
C GLN A 350 15.42 -19.57 -4.11
N LEU A 351 14.28 -20.14 -3.74
CA LEU A 351 13.20 -19.39 -3.09
C LEU A 351 13.62 -18.77 -1.75
N LEU A 352 14.37 -19.51 -0.93
CA LEU A 352 14.86 -19.04 0.37
C LEU A 352 16.00 -18.03 0.23
N ALA A 353 16.89 -18.22 -0.75
CA ALA A 353 17.94 -17.25 -1.07
C ALA A 353 17.35 -15.93 -1.56
N ASP A 354 16.38 -15.99 -2.49
CA ASP A 354 15.69 -14.81 -3.02
C ASP A 354 14.92 -14.10 -1.90
N HIS A 355 14.26 -14.82 -0.99
CA HIS A 355 13.63 -14.23 0.19
C HIS A 355 14.61 -13.41 1.03
N SER A 356 15.78 -13.99 1.31
CA SER A 356 16.81 -13.35 2.15
C SER A 356 17.31 -12.06 1.50
N GLU A 357 17.57 -12.08 0.19
CA GLU A 357 18.00 -10.92 -0.59
C GLU A 357 16.93 -9.82 -0.63
N LYS A 358 15.67 -10.18 -0.90
CA LYS A 358 14.56 -9.20 -0.95
C LYS A 358 14.27 -8.61 0.43
N LEU A 359 14.34 -9.40 1.49
CA LEU A 359 14.19 -8.92 2.86
C LEU A 359 15.30 -7.93 3.24
N GLU A 360 16.55 -8.22 2.86
CA GLU A 360 17.68 -7.31 3.09
C GLU A 360 17.45 -5.95 2.41
N LYS A 361 17.05 -5.97 1.13
CA LYS A 361 16.73 -4.75 0.38
C LYS A 361 15.60 -3.94 1.04
N LEU A 362 14.55 -4.61 1.52
CA LEU A 362 13.45 -3.95 2.21
C LEU A 362 13.88 -3.33 3.54
N ILE A 363 14.65 -4.06 4.37
CA ILE A 363 15.16 -3.56 5.66
C ILE A 363 16.09 -2.36 5.44
N SER A 364 17.02 -2.44 4.47
CA SER A 364 17.88 -1.31 4.11
C SER A 364 17.04 -0.11 3.72
N LYS A 365 16.07 -0.30 2.80
CA LYS A 365 15.25 0.81 2.34
C LYS A 365 14.42 1.43 3.47
N LEU A 366 13.86 0.64 4.39
CA LEU A 366 13.14 1.14 5.56
C LEU A 366 14.02 1.94 6.53
N HIS A 367 15.31 1.63 6.60
CA HIS A 367 16.28 2.36 7.41
C HIS A 367 16.73 3.67 6.75
N ASP A 368 16.88 3.64 5.42
CA ASP A 368 17.36 4.77 4.61
C ASP A 368 16.24 5.78 4.26
N VAL A 369 15.00 5.53 4.67
CA VAL A 369 13.88 6.45 4.42
C VAL A 369 14.00 7.71 5.30
N ASP A 370 14.05 8.85 4.63
CA ASP A 370 14.04 10.17 5.25
C ASP A 370 12.62 10.71 5.43
N ASN A 371 12.39 11.38 6.56
CA ASN A 371 11.13 12.05 6.85
C ASN A 371 11.17 13.48 6.30
N VAL A 372 10.46 13.72 5.20
CA VAL A 372 10.36 15.03 4.53
C VAL A 372 9.49 15.95 5.37
N GLN A 373 9.95 17.17 5.65
CA GLN A 373 9.14 18.23 6.27
C GLN A 373 8.64 19.21 5.21
N PRO A 374 7.44 19.80 5.38
CA PRO A 374 6.96 20.81 4.45
C PRO A 374 7.85 22.05 4.51
N GLN A 375 8.04 22.72 3.37
CA GLN A 375 8.76 23.98 3.30
C GLN A 375 8.07 25.01 4.21
N ALA A 376 8.86 25.65 5.05
CA ALA A 376 8.37 26.58 6.05
C ALA A 376 9.30 27.79 6.09
N GLY A 377 8.73 28.99 6.09
CA GLY A 377 9.48 30.24 6.14
C GLY A 377 9.85 30.58 7.58
N LEU A 378 11.05 31.13 7.79
CA LEU A 378 11.40 31.76 9.06
C LEU A 378 10.67 33.11 9.12
N HIS A 379 9.67 33.24 9.98
CA HIS A 379 8.94 34.48 10.18
C HIS A 379 9.62 35.34 11.25
N ASP A 380 9.70 36.65 11.01
CA ASP A 380 10.08 37.60 12.04
C ASP A 380 9.05 37.60 13.18
N CYS A 381 9.51 37.93 14.39
CA CYS A 381 8.75 37.83 15.64
C CYS A 381 7.49 38.73 15.74
N LEU A 382 7.11 39.42 14.66
CA LEU A 382 6.01 40.40 14.61
C LEU A 382 4.69 39.85 14.06
N GLY A 383 4.61 38.55 13.74
CA GLY A 383 3.38 37.87 13.35
C GLY A 383 3.35 37.43 11.87
N PRO A 384 2.44 36.51 11.49
CA PRO A 384 2.43 35.93 10.15
C PRO A 384 1.83 36.88 9.12
N ASP A 385 2.63 37.28 8.14
CA ASP A 385 2.16 37.95 6.92
C ASP A 385 1.74 36.95 5.81
N SER A 386 1.85 35.63 6.03
CA SER A 386 1.46 34.61 5.02
C SER A 386 0.86 33.33 5.63
N GLU A 387 0.18 32.54 4.77
CA GLU A 387 -0.39 31.22 5.09
C GLU A 387 0.67 30.09 5.21
N ASN A 388 1.96 30.43 5.08
CA ASN A 388 3.03 29.44 5.18
C ASN A 388 3.13 28.87 6.60
N PRO A 389 3.48 27.57 6.74
CA PRO A 389 3.60 26.96 8.05
C PRO A 389 4.70 27.65 8.87
N GLN A 390 4.34 28.17 10.06
CA GLN A 390 5.31 28.79 10.96
C GLN A 390 6.23 27.74 11.58
N ILE A 391 7.55 27.92 11.45
CA ILE A 391 8.54 27.18 12.23
C ILE A 391 8.63 27.81 13.63
N THR A 392 7.95 27.23 14.60
CA THR A 392 8.25 27.50 16.01
C THR A 392 9.40 26.60 16.46
N LEU A 393 10.60 27.15 16.58
CA LEU A 393 11.72 26.50 17.27
C LEU A 393 11.29 26.22 18.73
N ASN A 394 11.70 25.06 19.29
CA ASN A 394 11.26 24.46 20.57
C ASN A 394 9.92 23.69 20.60
N GLN A 395 9.31 23.32 19.47
CA GLN A 395 8.21 22.32 19.47
C GLN A 395 8.67 20.85 19.36
N MET A 396 9.96 20.60 19.18
CA MET A 396 10.54 19.28 19.44
C MET A 396 10.92 19.22 20.92
N SER A 397 10.16 18.46 21.69
CA SER A 397 10.61 17.95 22.98
C SER A 397 11.72 16.92 22.73
N LEU A 398 12.91 17.37 22.35
CA LEU A 398 14.09 16.73 22.92
C LEU A 398 14.09 17.21 24.38
N GLY A 399 13.82 16.25 25.27
CA GLY A 399 13.65 16.51 26.70
C GLY A 399 14.79 17.38 27.23
N THR A 400 14.41 18.44 27.94
CA THR A 400 15.33 19.27 28.72
C THR A 400 15.03 19.05 30.19
N ASN A 401 15.75 18.10 30.79
CA ASN A 401 16.60 18.25 31.98
C ASN A 401 16.91 16.88 32.59
#